data_AF-A0A3S1D807-F1
#
_entry.id   AF-A0A3S1D807-F1
#
_cell.length_a   1.000
_cell.length_b   1.000
_cell.length_c   1.000
_cell.angle_alpha   90.00
_cell.angle_beta   90.00
_cell.angle_gamma   90.00
#
_symmetry.space_group_name_H-M   'P 1'
#
loop_
_entity.id
_entity.type
_entity.pdbx_description
1 polymer ?
#
loop_
_entity_poly.entity_id
_entity_poly.type
_entity_poly.pdbx_seq_one_letter_code
_entity_poly.pdbx_strand_id
1 'polypeptide(L)'
;ETARMFIEHWTGRPTSAFAAPFSVTDRRLGRLAKESGYRIGFGSRHGPADLNCDPIDLPRIEIRGDRSLDDFVATVEAMLD
;
A
#
# COMPACT_ATOMS: atom_id res chain seq x y z
N GLU A 1 -1.61 -10.99 -20.47
CA GLU A 1 -2.64 -10.69 -19.46
C GLU A 1 -1.99 -9.89 -18.34
N THR A 2 -2.61 -8.83 -17.82
CA THR A 2 -2.01 -8.03 -16.72
C THR A 2 -2.17 -8.79 -15.39
N ALA A 3 -1.31 -8.53 -14.41
CA ALA A 3 -1.40 -9.15 -13.08
C ALA A 3 -2.82 -9.00 -12.46
N ARG A 4 -3.47 -7.85 -12.69
CA ARG A 4 -4.86 -7.60 -12.28
C ARG A 4 -5.82 -8.61 -12.87
N MET A 5 -5.81 -8.78 -14.19
CA MET A 5 -6.70 -9.70 -14.90
C MET A 5 -6.51 -11.14 -14.43
N PHE A 6 -5.26 -11.56 -14.22
CA PHE A 6 -4.96 -12.90 -13.72
C PHE A 6 -5.52 -13.14 -12.31
N ILE A 7 -5.31 -12.18 -11.39
CA ILE A 7 -5.86 -12.26 -10.02
C ILE A 7 -7.39 -12.26 -10.05
N GLU A 8 -8.01 -11.42 -10.86
CA GLU A 8 -9.48 -11.35 -10.97
C GLU A 8 -10.07 -12.64 -11.55
N HIS A 9 -9.43 -13.21 -12.58
CA HIS A 9 -9.83 -14.50 -13.15
C HIS A 9 -9.75 -15.62 -12.12
N TRP A 10 -8.65 -15.70 -11.38
CA TRP A 10 -8.42 -16.77 -10.41
C TRP A 10 -9.30 -16.63 -9.15
N THR A 11 -9.54 -15.40 -8.68
CA THR A 11 -10.29 -15.14 -7.45
C THR A 11 -11.79 -14.93 -7.67
N GLY A 12 -12.22 -14.64 -8.90
CA GLY A 12 -13.60 -14.24 -9.22
C GLY A 12 -14.01 -12.90 -8.59
N ARG A 13 -13.05 -12.09 -8.12
CA ARG A 13 -13.30 -10.83 -7.42
C ARG A 13 -12.55 -9.68 -8.09
N PRO A 14 -13.15 -8.47 -8.18
CA PRO A 14 -12.45 -7.29 -8.68
C PRO A 14 -11.24 -6.94 -7.81
N THR A 15 -10.13 -6.58 -8.45
CA THR A 15 -8.92 -6.11 -7.78
C THR A 15 -8.87 -4.59 -7.88
N SER A 16 -8.91 -3.92 -6.73
CA SER A 16 -8.95 -2.44 -6.64
C SER A 16 -7.80 -1.84 -5.85
N ALA A 17 -6.88 -2.66 -5.34
CA ALA A 17 -5.70 -2.22 -4.59
C ALA A 17 -4.41 -2.72 -5.26
N PHE A 18 -3.34 -1.93 -5.16
CA PHE A 18 -1.99 -2.34 -5.56
C PHE A 18 -0.95 -1.95 -4.50
N ALA A 19 0.16 -2.67 -4.46
CA ALA A 19 1.35 -2.28 -3.70
C ALA A 19 2.50 -2.06 -4.68
N ALA A 20 3.10 -0.87 -4.65
CA ALA A 20 4.24 -0.57 -5.51
C ALA A 20 5.46 -1.44 -5.10
N PRO A 21 6.14 -2.12 -6.03
CA PRO A 21 7.38 -2.84 -5.72
C PRO A 21 8.40 -1.90 -5.08
N PHE A 22 9.00 -2.33 -3.96
CA PHE A 22 9.92 -1.53 -3.15
C PHE A 22 9.35 -0.15 -2.73
N SER A 23 8.03 -0.03 -2.73
CA SER A 23 7.32 1.22 -2.46
C SER A 23 7.61 2.36 -3.43
N VAL A 24 8.26 2.12 -4.58
CA VAL A 24 8.64 3.19 -5.51
C VAL A 24 7.40 3.68 -6.26
N THR A 25 6.97 4.90 -5.96
CA THR A 25 5.83 5.56 -6.60
C THR A 25 6.25 6.87 -7.29
N ASP A 26 5.61 7.20 -8.41
CA ASP A 26 5.70 8.52 -9.04
C ASP A 26 4.30 8.99 -9.47
N ARG A 27 4.18 10.24 -9.90
CA ARG A 27 2.89 10.81 -10.37
C ARG A 27 2.32 10.07 -11.58
N ARG A 28 3.16 9.45 -12.41
CA ARG A 28 2.74 8.74 -13.61
C ARG A 28 2.10 7.40 -13.23
N LEU A 29 2.70 6.65 -12.31
CA LEU A 29 2.16 5.42 -11.75
C LEU A 29 0.79 5.67 -11.13
N GLY A 30 0.66 6.71 -10.30
CA GLY A 30 -0.61 7.05 -9.67
C GLY A 30 -1.72 7.33 -10.69
N ARG A 31 -1.40 8.01 -11.79
CA ARG A 31 -2.36 8.26 -12.89
C ARG A 31 -2.76 6.96 -13.59
N LEU A 32 -1.79 6.16 -14.02
CA LEU A 32 -2.04 4.91 -14.73
C LEU A 32 -2.80 3.91 -13.87
N ALA A 33 -2.54 3.88 -12.56
CA ALA A 33 -3.27 3.04 -11.61
C ALA A 33 -4.75 3.42 -11.56
N LYS A 34 -5.08 4.72 -11.46
CA LYS A 34 -6.46 5.22 -11.49
C LYS A 34 -7.16 4.87 -12.80
N GLU A 35 -6.49 5.10 -13.95
CA GLU A 35 -7.01 4.75 -15.28
C GLU A 35 -7.23 3.24 -15.45
N SER A 36 -6.46 2.41 -14.74
CA SER A 36 -6.57 0.95 -14.75
C SER A 36 -7.62 0.40 -13.77
N GLY A 37 -8.34 1.26 -13.05
CA GLY A 37 -9.42 0.89 -12.12
C GLY A 37 -8.97 0.65 -10.67
N TYR A 38 -7.71 0.90 -10.32
CA TYR A 38 -7.27 0.88 -8.94
C TYR A 38 -7.80 2.10 -8.18
N ARG A 39 -8.22 1.86 -6.94
CA ARG A 39 -8.72 2.86 -6.00
C ARG A 39 -7.80 3.05 -4.81
N ILE A 40 -7.01 2.02 -4.48
CA ILE A 40 -6.10 2.00 -3.34
C ILE A 40 -4.69 1.69 -3.84
N GLY A 41 -3.70 2.44 -3.37
CA GLY A 41 -2.30 2.21 -3.65
C GLY A 41 -1.45 2.34 -2.40
N PHE A 42 -0.48 1.44 -2.22
CA PHE A 42 0.48 1.53 -1.12
C PHE A 42 1.85 1.95 -1.66
N GLY A 43 2.34 3.09 -1.21
CA GLY A 43 3.56 3.72 -1.69
C GLY A 43 4.69 3.81 -0.67
N SER A 44 5.61 4.76 -0.90
CA SER A 44 6.89 4.94 -0.17
C SER A 44 6.77 5.63 1.17
N ARG A 45 5.63 6.27 1.44
CA ARG A 45 5.46 7.02 2.68
C ARG A 45 5.45 6.07 3.87
N HIS A 46 6.24 6.40 4.88
CA HIS A 46 6.25 5.68 6.16
C HIS A 46 5.30 6.37 7.14
N GLY A 47 4.50 5.60 7.87
CA GLY A 47 3.63 6.10 8.92
C GLY A 47 2.18 5.58 8.85
N PRO A 48 1.30 6.07 9.73
CA PRO A 48 -0.11 5.71 9.76
C PRO A 48 -0.85 6.33 8.58
N ALA A 49 -1.86 5.62 8.08
CA ALA A 49 -2.80 6.16 7.10
C ALA A 49 -3.99 6.81 7.84
N ASP A 50 -4.37 8.00 7.40
CA ASP A 50 -5.58 8.69 7.86
C ASP A 50 -6.56 8.95 6.70
N LEU A 51 -7.71 9.58 6.99
CA LEU A 51 -8.72 9.91 5.99
C LEU A 51 -8.31 11.05 5.04
N ASN A 52 -7.22 11.77 5.34
CA ASN A 52 -6.72 12.88 4.52
C ASN A 52 -5.64 12.44 3.53
N CYS A 53 -5.09 11.23 3.68
CA CYS A 53 -4.10 10.66 2.76
C CYS A 53 -4.65 10.48 1.34
N ASP A 54 -3.81 10.68 0.32
CA ASP A 54 -4.15 10.28 -1.06
C ASP A 54 -4.37 8.75 -1.11
N PRO A 55 -5.57 8.25 -1.46
CA PRO A 55 -5.86 6.82 -1.48
C PRO A 55 -4.95 6.00 -2.41
N ILE A 56 -4.35 6.64 -3.42
CA ILE A 56 -3.45 5.98 -4.37
C ILE A 56 -1.98 5.96 -3.92
N ASP A 57 -1.66 6.60 -2.80
CA ASP A 57 -0.31 6.62 -2.23
C ASP A 57 -0.38 6.52 -0.69
N LEU A 58 -1.11 5.54 -0.16
CA LEU A 58 -1.24 5.35 1.29
C LEU A 58 0.12 4.97 1.92
N PRO A 59 0.43 5.54 3.10
CA PRO A 59 1.63 5.19 3.85
C PRO A 59 1.54 3.78 4.45
N ARG A 60 2.68 3.20 4.79
CA ARG A 60 2.79 1.92 5.48
C ARG A 60 3.77 1.99 6.65
N ILE A 61 3.48 1.23 7.70
CA ILE A 61 4.44 0.95 8.76
C ILE A 61 5.23 -0.31 8.37
N GLU A 62 6.55 -0.18 8.24
CA GLU A 62 7.42 -1.33 7.94
C GLU A 62 7.53 -2.21 9.19
N ILE A 63 7.19 -3.49 9.04
CA ILE A 63 7.44 -4.50 10.07
C ILE A 63 8.69 -5.25 9.68
N ARG A 64 9.71 -5.22 10.55
CA ARG A 64 10.99 -5.88 10.30
C ARG A 64 11.14 -7.11 11.19
N GLY A 65 11.54 -8.22 10.58
CA GLY A 65 11.74 -9.49 11.27
C GLY A 65 12.99 -9.55 12.15
N ASP A 66 13.83 -8.51 12.13
CA ASP A 66 15.02 -8.37 12.97
C ASP A 66 14.73 -7.67 14.32
N ARG A 67 13.48 -7.29 14.58
CA ARG A 67 13.04 -6.58 15.79
C ARG A 67 12.31 -7.50 16.77
N SER A 68 12.40 -7.19 18.06
CA SER A 68 11.62 -7.88 19.09
C SER A 68 10.13 -7.51 19.04
N LEU A 69 9.30 -8.26 19.77
CA LEU A 69 7.88 -7.91 19.93
C LEU A 69 7.72 -6.56 20.63
N ASP A 70 8.56 -6.26 21.63
CA ASP A 70 8.51 -5.00 22.35
C ASP A 70 8.88 -3.82 21.44
N ASP A 71 9.89 -4.00 20.57
CA ASP A 71 10.24 -3.00 19.54
C ASP A 71 9.12 -2.78 18.54
N PHE A 72 8.40 -3.84 18.16
CA PHE A 72 7.22 -3.74 17.29
C PHE A 72 6.12 -2.93 17.98
N VAL A 73 5.79 -3.26 19.23
CA VAL A 73 4.76 -2.54 20.01
C VAL A 73 5.13 -1.07 20.14
N ALA A 74 6.35 -0.77 20.56
CA ALA A 74 6.84 0.60 20.69
C ALA A 74 6.82 1.36 19.36
N THR A 75 7.15 0.70 18.24
CA THR A 75 7.08 1.30 16.89
C THR A 75 5.65 1.66 16.51
N VAL A 76 4.67 0.79 16.81
CA VAL A 76 3.27 1.04 16.49
C VAL A 76 2.68 2.11 17.39
N GLU A 77 2.95 2.07 18.69
CA GLU A 77 2.45 3.05 19.67
C GLU A 77 2.97 4.46 19.36
N ALA A 78 4.27 4.61 19.07
CA ALA A 78 4.87 5.90 18.70
C ALA A 78 4.28 6.52 17.41
N MET A 79 3.53 5.76 16.62
CA MET A 79 2.87 6.24 15.38
C MET A 79 1.40 6.62 15.62
N LEU A 80 0.86 6.37 16.80
CA LEU A 80 -0.54 6.66 17.16
C LEU A 80 -0.69 7.90 18.07
N ASP A 81 0.42 8.41 18.62
CA ASP A 81 0.51 9.66 19.40
C ASP A 81 0.71 10.90 18.51
#